data_AF-K6U448-F1
#
_entry.id   AF-K6U448-F1
#
_cell.length_a   1.000
_cell.length_b   1.000
_cell.length_c   1.000
_cell.angle_alpha   90.00
_cell.angle_beta   90.00
_cell.angle_gamma   90.00
#
_symmetry.space_group_name_H-M   'P 1'
#
loop_
_entity.id
_entity.type
_entity.pdbx_description
1 polymer ?
#
loop_
_entity_poly.entity_id
_entity_poly.type
_entity_poly.pdbx_seq_one_letter_code
_entity_poly.pdbx_strand_id
1 'polypeptide(L)'
;MSKKCYICNSEMEKKTTSINTGWGSYKLTVDGVNAYVCPQCGEVTIEGKDAIMLQKLSKSLVNVDEEQKPDILNLTEVADLLRVSNQTIYNMIRDGRLKAHKFGREWRFLRKDIESFMGGEEAYGIAARGKTGELNEKDAEIISKYL
;
A
#
# COMPACT_ATOMS: atom_id res chain seq x y z
N MET A 1 34.96 11.91 -7.07
CA MET A 1 35.02 10.48 -6.72
C MET A 1 34.28 9.72 -7.80
N SER A 2 34.89 8.69 -8.39
CA SER A 2 34.19 7.87 -9.36
C SER A 2 33.25 6.88 -8.67
N LYS A 3 32.09 6.65 -9.27
CA LYS A 3 31.08 5.75 -8.74
C LYS A 3 31.28 4.38 -9.36
N LYS A 4 31.35 3.34 -8.53
CA LYS A 4 31.42 1.95 -9.00
C LYS A 4 30.03 1.34 -9.08
N CYS A 5 29.79 0.53 -10.09
CA CYS A 5 28.57 -0.24 -10.25
C CYS A 5 28.50 -1.31 -9.15
N TYR A 6 27.37 -1.39 -8.46
CA TYR A 6 27.16 -2.37 -7.39
C TYR A 6 26.91 -3.80 -7.90
N ILE A 7 26.65 -3.97 -9.20
CA ILE A 7 26.42 -5.28 -9.85
C ILE A 7 27.73 -5.89 -10.35
N CYS A 8 28.54 -5.13 -11.10
CA CYS A 8 29.75 -5.65 -11.75
C CYS A 8 31.06 -4.98 -11.32
N ASN A 9 31.01 -4.03 -10.38
CA ASN A 9 32.16 -3.30 -9.83
C ASN A 9 32.91 -2.37 -10.81
N SER A 10 32.44 -2.24 -12.04
CA SER A 10 33.01 -1.36 -13.06
C SER A 10 32.68 0.11 -12.81
N GLU A 11 33.52 1.00 -13.33
CA GLU A 11 33.35 2.44 -13.20
C GLU A 11 32.12 2.92 -13.97
N MET A 12 31.30 3.76 -13.36
CA MET A 12 30.05 4.25 -13.96
C MET A 12 30.24 5.63 -14.58
N GLU A 13 29.56 5.85 -15.69
CA GLU A 13 29.58 7.12 -16.42
C GLU A 13 28.38 7.98 -16.04
N LYS A 14 28.63 9.24 -15.70
CA LYS A 14 27.55 10.20 -15.46
C LYS A 14 27.00 10.69 -16.79
N LYS A 15 25.71 10.48 -17.03
CA LYS A 15 25.02 10.98 -18.22
C LYS A 15 23.57 11.36 -17.95
N THR A 16 23.07 12.26 -18.77
CA THR A 16 21.64 12.55 -18.85
C THR A 16 21.00 11.49 -19.74
N THR A 17 19.94 10.85 -19.25
CA THR A 17 19.30 9.71 -19.92
C THR A 17 17.78 9.81 -19.83
N SER A 18 17.11 8.99 -20.63
CA SER A 18 15.67 8.76 -20.55
C SER A 18 15.39 7.55 -19.66
N ILE A 19 14.37 7.65 -18.80
CA ILE A 19 13.92 6.55 -17.94
C ILE A 19 12.49 6.19 -18.33
N ASN A 20 12.28 4.91 -18.66
CA ASN A 20 10.95 4.37 -18.87
C ASN A 20 10.34 3.96 -17.52
N THR A 21 9.18 4.51 -17.21
CA THR A 21 8.40 4.24 -16.01
C THR A 21 6.92 4.10 -16.38
N GLY A 22 6.04 3.92 -15.41
CA GLY A 22 4.62 3.77 -15.65
C GLY A 22 3.97 2.81 -14.67
N TRP A 23 2.66 2.94 -14.52
CA TRP A 23 1.88 2.11 -13.62
C TRP A 23 0.56 1.73 -14.28
N GLY A 24 0.12 0.48 -14.09
CA GLY A 24 -1.04 -0.08 -14.79
C GLY A 24 -0.87 -0.07 -16.32
N SER A 25 -1.88 0.43 -17.01
CA SER A 25 -1.89 0.60 -18.47
C SER A 25 -1.05 1.77 -18.98
N TYR A 26 -0.63 2.68 -18.09
CA TYR A 26 0.08 3.88 -18.48
C TYR A 26 1.59 3.64 -18.50
N LYS A 27 2.23 3.91 -19.65
CA LYS A 27 3.68 3.90 -19.84
C LYS A 27 4.15 5.34 -20.06
N LEU A 28 5.25 5.72 -19.42
CA LEU A 28 5.82 7.06 -19.46
C LEU A 28 7.33 6.98 -19.71
N THR A 29 7.84 7.92 -20.48
CA THR A 29 9.28 8.13 -20.65
C THR A 29 9.62 9.50 -20.07
N VAL A 30 10.56 9.52 -19.13
CA VAL A 30 11.05 10.74 -18.50
C VAL A 30 12.42 11.05 -19.05
N ASP A 31 12.49 12.05 -19.92
CA ASP A 31 13.73 12.54 -20.50
C ASP A 31 14.43 13.53 -19.56
N GLY A 32 15.76 13.59 -19.63
CA GLY A 32 16.55 14.56 -18.86
C GLY A 32 16.99 14.11 -17.46
N VAL A 33 16.87 12.82 -17.14
CA VAL A 33 17.24 12.27 -15.83
C VAL A 33 18.77 12.15 -15.71
N ASN A 34 19.34 12.74 -14.66
CA ASN A 34 20.77 12.59 -14.37
C ASN A 34 21.01 11.27 -13.64
N ALA A 35 21.78 10.39 -14.27
CA ALA A 35 22.10 9.10 -13.72
C ALA A 35 23.56 8.73 -13.98
N TYR A 36 24.05 7.78 -13.19
CA TYR A 36 25.25 7.02 -13.47
C TYR A 36 24.84 5.76 -14.19
N VAL A 37 25.44 5.47 -15.33
CA VAL A 37 25.15 4.25 -16.10
C VAL A 37 26.42 3.44 -16.22
N CYS A 38 26.31 2.15 -15.92
CA CYS A 38 27.41 1.22 -16.10
C CYS A 38 27.53 0.86 -17.60
N PRO A 39 28.68 1.10 -18.24
CA PRO A 39 28.86 0.73 -19.65
C PRO A 39 28.94 -0.79 -19.86
N GLN A 40 29.28 -1.56 -18.82
CA GLN A 40 29.45 -3.02 -18.92
C GLN A 40 28.12 -3.78 -18.81
N CYS A 41 27.31 -3.50 -17.79
CA CYS A 41 26.06 -4.24 -17.55
C CYS A 41 24.78 -3.42 -17.81
N GLY A 42 24.90 -2.14 -18.14
CA GLY A 42 23.76 -1.25 -18.38
C GLY A 42 23.05 -0.75 -17.12
N GLU A 43 23.52 -1.14 -15.93
CA GLU A 43 22.90 -0.74 -14.65
C GLU A 43 22.85 0.78 -14.49
N VAL A 44 21.72 1.30 -13.98
CA VAL A 44 21.45 2.73 -13.86
C VAL A 44 21.27 3.12 -12.40
N THR A 45 22.06 4.09 -11.93
CA THR A 45 21.88 4.68 -10.60
C THR A 45 21.56 6.16 -10.72
N ILE A 46 20.31 6.51 -10.42
CA ILE A 46 19.77 7.87 -10.53
C ILE A 46 20.28 8.75 -9.39
N GLU A 47 20.50 10.05 -9.65
CA GLU A 47 20.84 11.02 -8.61
C GLU A 47 19.63 11.36 -7.71
N GLY A 48 19.87 11.70 -6.45
CA GLY A 48 18.81 11.83 -5.43
C GLY A 48 17.66 12.77 -5.83
N LYS A 49 17.97 13.94 -6.43
CA LYS A 49 16.94 14.89 -6.90
C LYS A 49 15.99 14.27 -7.94
N ASP A 50 16.53 13.50 -8.88
CA ASP A 50 15.78 12.96 -10.00
C ASP A 50 15.07 11.67 -9.57
N ALA A 51 15.64 10.92 -8.61
CA ALA A 51 14.98 9.80 -7.95
C ALA A 51 13.73 10.25 -7.19
N ILE A 52 13.78 11.37 -6.47
CA ILE A 52 12.62 11.96 -5.77
C ILE A 52 11.55 12.38 -6.78
N MET A 53 11.95 13.00 -7.90
CA MET A 53 11.03 13.39 -8.97
C MET A 53 10.31 12.19 -9.57
N LEU A 54 11.05 11.13 -9.92
CA LEU A 54 10.48 9.87 -10.41
C LEU A 54 9.56 9.20 -9.39
N GLN A 55 9.92 9.23 -8.10
CA GLN A 55 9.06 8.71 -7.03
C GLN A 55 7.74 9.47 -6.94
N LYS A 56 7.76 10.80 -7.04
CA LYS A 56 6.53 11.62 -7.03
C LYS A 56 5.65 11.32 -8.24
N LEU A 57 6.23 11.22 -9.43
CA LEU A 57 5.49 10.82 -10.64
C LEU A 57 4.84 9.46 -10.47
N SER A 58 5.60 8.46 -10.00
CA SER A 58 5.07 7.11 -9.74
C SER A 58 3.89 7.14 -8.76
N LYS A 59 4.01 7.87 -7.65
CA LYS A 59 2.90 8.04 -6.68
C LYS A 59 1.65 8.67 -7.30
N SER A 60 1.82 9.70 -8.14
CA SER A 60 0.68 10.31 -8.82
C SER A 60 -0.04 9.35 -9.77
N LEU A 61 0.69 8.44 -10.43
CA LEU A 61 0.09 7.44 -11.32
C LEU A 61 -0.64 6.33 -10.56
N VAL A 62 -0.16 5.94 -9.38
CA VAL A 62 -0.88 4.99 -8.50
C VAL A 62 -2.26 5.55 -8.13
N ASN A 63 -2.37 6.87 -7.97
CA ASN A 63 -3.64 7.51 -7.64
C ASN A 63 -4.61 7.59 -8.83
N VAL A 64 -4.18 7.32 -10.08
CA VAL A 64 -5.09 7.34 -11.24
C VAL A 64 -6.10 6.19 -11.18
N ASP A 65 -5.75 5.07 -10.54
CA ASP A 65 -6.71 3.98 -10.28
C ASP A 65 -7.59 4.22 -9.05
N GLU A 66 -7.34 5.25 -8.23
CA GLU A 66 -8.20 5.57 -7.07
C GLU A 66 -9.63 5.90 -7.52
N GLU A 67 -9.80 6.58 -8.65
CA GLU A 67 -11.13 6.91 -9.21
C GLU A 67 -11.91 5.66 -9.68
N GLN A 68 -11.22 4.52 -9.87
CA GLN A 68 -11.85 3.24 -10.20
C GLN A 68 -12.12 2.36 -8.96
N LYS A 69 -11.61 2.73 -7.77
CA LYS A 69 -11.90 1.98 -6.56
C LYS A 69 -13.33 2.32 -6.11
N PRO A 70 -14.25 1.36 -6.06
CA PRO A 70 -15.59 1.64 -5.57
C PRO A 70 -15.51 2.12 -4.12
N ASP A 71 -16.06 3.30 -3.86
CA ASP A 71 -16.17 3.89 -2.51
C ASP A 71 -17.01 3.02 -1.57
N ILE A 72 -17.90 2.22 -2.14
CA ILE A 72 -18.79 1.32 -1.43
C ILE A 72 -18.49 -0.12 -1.85
N LEU A 73 -18.14 -0.95 -0.87
CA LEU A 73 -17.85 -2.36 -1.05
C LEU A 73 -19.02 -3.22 -0.59
N ASN A 74 -19.19 -4.38 -1.23
CA ASN A 74 -20.03 -5.46 -0.74
C ASN A 74 -19.23 -6.41 0.18
N LEU A 75 -19.91 -7.37 0.77
CA LEU A 75 -19.30 -8.28 1.74
C LEU A 75 -18.15 -9.12 1.17
N THR A 76 -18.29 -9.59 -0.07
CA THR A 76 -17.27 -10.40 -0.74
C THR A 76 -16.04 -9.57 -1.09
N GLU A 77 -16.24 -8.34 -1.58
CA GLU A 77 -15.15 -7.41 -1.88
C GLU A 77 -14.34 -7.05 -0.62
N VAL A 78 -15.01 -6.90 0.54
CA VAL A 78 -14.31 -6.69 1.82
C VAL A 78 -13.57 -7.94 2.27
N ALA A 79 -14.17 -9.12 2.11
CA ALA A 79 -13.53 -10.39 2.45
C ALA A 79 -12.26 -10.61 1.61
N ASP A 80 -12.33 -10.33 0.31
CA ASP A 80 -11.20 -10.40 -0.62
C ASP A 80 -10.11 -9.37 -0.26
N LEU A 81 -10.51 -8.13 0.02
CA LEU A 81 -9.60 -7.04 0.39
C LEU A 81 -8.81 -7.38 1.66
N LEU A 82 -9.49 -7.92 2.68
CA LEU A 82 -8.88 -8.31 3.96
C LEU A 82 -8.29 -9.73 3.95
N ARG A 83 -8.44 -10.47 2.85
CA ARG A 83 -8.00 -11.86 2.67
C ARG A 83 -8.52 -12.81 3.76
N VAL A 84 -9.80 -12.70 4.09
CA VAL A 84 -10.49 -13.56 5.06
C VAL A 84 -11.75 -14.17 4.46
N SER A 85 -12.36 -15.13 5.16
CA SER A 85 -13.64 -15.68 4.71
C SER A 85 -14.80 -14.69 4.87
N ASN A 86 -15.83 -14.81 4.03
CA ASN A 86 -17.11 -14.10 4.21
C ASN A 86 -17.68 -14.28 5.62
N GLN A 87 -17.55 -15.48 6.19
CA GLN A 87 -17.99 -15.79 7.56
C GLN A 87 -17.24 -14.96 8.61
N THR A 88 -15.94 -14.72 8.40
CA THR A 88 -15.12 -13.86 9.27
C THR A 88 -15.66 -12.43 9.27
N ILE A 89 -15.97 -11.89 8.08
CA ILE A 89 -16.56 -10.55 7.93
C ILE A 89 -17.93 -10.49 8.63
N TYR A 90 -18.80 -11.48 8.42
CA TYR A 90 -20.08 -11.59 9.14
C TYR A 90 -19.93 -11.57 10.66
N ASN A 91 -18.98 -12.34 11.19
CA ASN A 91 -18.70 -12.37 12.63
C ASN A 91 -18.20 -11.01 13.11
N MET A 92 -17.32 -10.34 12.37
CA MET A 92 -16.84 -9.00 12.73
C MET A 92 -17.96 -7.95 12.74
N ILE A 93 -18.93 -8.02 11.82
CA ILE A 93 -20.12 -7.16 11.85
C ILE A 93 -20.97 -7.45 13.09
N ARG A 94 -21.25 -8.73 13.35
CA ARG A 94 -22.08 -9.15 14.50
C ARG A 94 -21.45 -8.76 15.84
N ASP A 95 -20.14 -8.89 15.93
CA ASP A 95 -19.36 -8.59 17.13
C ASP A 95 -19.10 -7.07 17.27
N GLY A 96 -19.61 -6.23 16.35
CA GLY A 96 -19.45 -4.77 16.37
C GLY A 96 -18.04 -4.28 16.04
N ARG A 97 -17.17 -5.17 15.54
CA ARG A 97 -15.76 -4.89 15.22
C ARG A 97 -15.58 -4.26 13.84
N LEU A 98 -16.55 -4.44 12.96
CA LEU A 98 -16.53 -3.89 11.60
C LEU A 98 -17.84 -3.16 11.33
N LYS A 99 -17.73 -1.87 11.00
CA LYS A 99 -18.88 -1.03 10.69
C LYS A 99 -19.42 -1.39 9.29
N ALA A 100 -20.72 -1.62 9.20
CA ALA A 100 -21.39 -1.98 7.96
C ALA A 100 -22.81 -1.40 7.92
N HIS A 101 -23.26 -1.04 6.71
CA HIS A 101 -24.61 -0.55 6.46
C HIS A 101 -25.44 -1.64 5.79
N LYS A 102 -26.59 -1.98 6.37
CA LYS A 102 -27.50 -2.98 5.81
C LYS A 102 -28.42 -2.34 4.79
N PHE A 103 -28.34 -2.79 3.54
CA PHE A 103 -29.21 -2.36 2.44
C PHE A 103 -30.00 -3.58 1.93
N GLY A 104 -31.24 -3.72 2.42
CA GLY A 104 -32.09 -4.87 2.10
C GLY A 104 -31.48 -6.19 2.58
N ARG A 105 -31.17 -7.09 1.65
CA ARG A 105 -30.54 -8.40 1.93
C ARG A 105 -29.01 -8.37 1.91
N GLU A 106 -28.42 -7.23 1.58
CA GLU A 106 -26.98 -7.11 1.38
C GLU A 106 -26.35 -6.15 2.40
N TRP A 107 -25.04 -6.32 2.59
CA TRP A 107 -24.21 -5.42 3.38
C TRP A 107 -23.40 -4.52 2.46
N ARG A 108 -23.20 -3.28 2.90
CA ARG A 108 -22.36 -2.27 2.26
C ARG A 108 -21.39 -1.68 3.25
N PHE A 109 -20.18 -1.42 2.79
CA PHE A 109 -19.08 -0.93 3.59
C PHE A 109 -18.47 0.27 2.89
N LEU A 110 -18.17 1.33 3.63
CA LEU A 110 -17.37 2.41 3.08
C LEU A 110 -15.93 1.94 3.00
N ARG A 111 -15.33 2.01 1.82
CA ARG A 111 -13.93 1.61 1.59
C ARG A 111 -12.99 2.32 2.57
N LYS A 112 -13.20 3.62 2.81
CA LYS A 112 -12.41 4.41 3.76
C LYS A 112 -12.47 3.88 5.19
N ASP A 113 -13.63 3.38 5.62
CA ASP A 113 -13.78 2.77 6.95
C ASP A 113 -12.98 1.45 7.03
N ILE A 114 -12.98 0.65 5.95
CA ILE A 114 -12.19 -0.60 5.87
C ILE A 114 -10.68 -0.34 5.80
N GLU A 115 -10.25 0.70 5.07
CA GLU A 115 -8.84 1.08 4.99
C GLU A 115 -8.34 1.68 6.32
N SER A 116 -9.17 2.48 6.99
CA SER A 116 -8.85 3.02 8.32
C SER A 116 -8.77 1.92 9.37
N PHE A 117 -9.61 0.88 9.26
CA PHE A 117 -9.55 -0.32 10.08
C PHE A 117 -8.19 -1.05 9.98
N MET A 118 -7.46 -0.93 8.87
CA MET A 118 -6.13 -1.52 8.70
C MET A 118 -4.98 -0.63 9.22
N GLY A 119 -5.20 0.68 9.41
CA GLY A 119 -4.12 1.66 9.60
C GLY A 119 -4.19 2.52 10.86
N GLY A 120 -5.20 2.36 11.74
CA GLY A 120 -5.41 3.23 12.91
C GLY A 120 -5.51 2.51 14.25
N GLU A 121 -5.75 3.27 15.33
CA GLU A 121 -5.98 2.77 16.70
C GLU A 121 -7.11 1.73 16.78
N GLU A 122 -8.04 1.68 15.83
CA GLU A 122 -9.09 0.64 15.79
C GLU A 122 -8.58 -0.78 15.50
N ALA A 123 -7.30 -0.93 15.11
CA ALA A 123 -6.62 -2.22 14.98
C ALA A 123 -6.61 -3.03 16.30
N TYR A 124 -6.75 -2.38 17.47
CA TYR A 124 -6.88 -3.06 18.77
C TYR A 124 -8.09 -4.01 18.82
N GLY A 125 -9.13 -3.77 18.03
CA GLY A 125 -10.30 -4.67 17.92
C GLY A 125 -10.04 -5.94 17.11
N ILE A 126 -8.90 -6.09 16.43
CA ILE A 126 -8.65 -7.18 15.46
C ILE A 126 -8.23 -8.49 16.16
N ALA A 127 -7.44 -8.39 17.22
CA ALA A 127 -6.91 -9.55 17.95
C ALA A 127 -7.89 -10.13 18.99
N ALA A 128 -8.76 -9.30 19.57
CA ALA A 128 -9.68 -9.72 20.62
C ALA A 128 -10.92 -10.41 20.04
N ARG A 129 -10.98 -11.75 20.11
CA ARG A 129 -12.26 -12.47 19.97
C ARG A 129 -13.05 -12.27 21.26
N GLY A 130 -14.21 -11.62 21.15
CA GLY A 130 -15.14 -11.38 22.26
C GLY A 130 -15.03 -9.96 22.82
N LYS A 131 -15.91 -9.06 22.36
CA LYS A 131 -16.20 -7.81 23.06
C LYS A 131 -17.68 -7.80 23.45
N THR A 132 -17.94 -8.35 24.63
CA THR A 132 -18.95 -7.80 25.54
C THR A 132 -18.32 -7.34 26.86
N GLY A 133 -17.01 -7.15 26.93
CA GLY A 133 -16.31 -6.65 28.13
C GLY A 133 -14.97 -6.02 27.78
N GLU A 134 -14.55 -5.05 28.61
CA GLU A 134 -13.30 -4.29 28.50
C GLU A 134 -12.06 -5.19 28.29
N LEU A 135 -11.07 -4.67 27.56
CA LEU A 135 -9.75 -5.32 27.41
C LEU A 135 -9.08 -5.38 28.79
N ASN A 136 -8.70 -6.57 29.24
CA ASN A 136 -7.95 -6.69 30.49
C ASN A 136 -6.52 -6.13 30.27
N GLU A 137 -5.95 -5.44 31.26
CA GLU A 137 -4.67 -4.70 31.13
C GLU A 137 -3.53 -5.53 30.51
N LYS A 138 -3.48 -6.84 30.81
CA LYS A 138 -2.46 -7.76 30.28
C LYS A 138 -2.55 -7.96 28.77
N ASP A 139 -3.75 -8.01 28.21
CA ASP A 139 -3.94 -8.21 26.77
C ASP A 139 -3.65 -6.91 26.00
N ALA A 140 -3.94 -5.75 26.60
CA ALA A 140 -3.57 -4.44 26.06
C ALA A 140 -2.04 -4.25 26.03
N GLU A 141 -1.32 -4.67 27.07
CA GLU A 141 0.15 -4.65 27.12
C GLU A 141 0.82 -5.58 26.11
N ILE A 142 0.24 -6.76 25.85
CA ILE A 142 0.78 -7.69 24.85
C ILE A 142 0.60 -7.10 23.45
N ILE A 143 -0.56 -6.50 23.15
CA ILE A 143 -0.85 -5.95 21.82
C ILE A 143 -0.01 -4.69 21.55
N SER A 144 0.21 -3.83 22.54
CA SER A 144 1.05 -2.61 22.39
C SER A 144 2.53 -2.91 22.10
N LYS A 145 3.00 -4.12 22.39
CA LYS A 145 4.38 -4.55 22.14
C LYS A 145 4.66 -4.91 20.67
N TYR A 146 3.61 -5.16 19.88
CA TYR A 146 3.72 -5.64 18.49
C TYR A 146 3.13 -4.67 17.46
N LEU A 147 2.68 -3.49 17.89
CA LEU A 147 2.36 -2.32 17.06
C LEU A 147 3.55 -1.35 17.10
#